data_AF-A0A832N5R4-F1
#
_entry.id   AF-A0A832N5R4-F1
#
_cell.length_a   1.000
_cell.length_b   1.000
_cell.length_c   1.000
_cell.angle_alpha   90.00
_cell.angle_beta   90.00
_cell.angle_gamma   90.00
#
_symmetry.space_group_name_H-M   'P 1'
#
loop_
_entity.id
_entity.type
_entity.pdbx_description
1 polymer ?
#
loop_
_entity_poly.entity_id
_entity_poly.type
_entity_poly.pdbx_seq_one_letter_code
_entity_poly.pdbx_strand_id
1 'polypeptide(L)'
;MEEEDLASLSFETALKRLEEIAQQLERGTPTLEEALALVEEGLRLQSHCRRLLEEAEGRFRRLVPLAGGEVQVQEEPWPLAEEEE
;
A
#
# COMPACT_ATOMS: atom_id res chain seq x y z
N MET A 1 -5.71 -2.36 -16.66
CA MET A 1 -4.44 -2.80 -16.04
C MET A 1 -4.59 -4.25 -15.68
N GLU A 2 -3.67 -5.09 -16.14
CA GLU A 2 -3.66 -6.51 -15.81
C GLU A 2 -3.11 -6.73 -14.39
N GLU A 3 -3.40 -7.88 -13.79
CA GLU A 3 -3.04 -8.17 -12.40
C GLU A 3 -1.52 -8.35 -12.21
N GLU A 4 -0.83 -8.89 -13.21
CA GLU A 4 0.64 -8.99 -13.23
C GLU A 4 1.33 -7.62 -13.33
N ASP A 5 0.78 -6.69 -14.13
CA ASP A 5 1.31 -5.33 -14.24
C ASP A 5 1.24 -4.62 -12.89
N LEU A 6 0.11 -4.74 -12.18
CA LEU A 6 -0.10 -4.15 -10.86
C LEU A 6 0.90 -4.68 -9.83
N ALA A 7 1.14 -6.00 -9.84
CA ALA A 7 2.06 -6.65 -8.90
C ALA A 7 3.51 -6.14 -9.02
N SER A 8 3.91 -5.68 -10.22
CA SER A 8 5.25 -5.16 -10.50
C SER A 8 5.45 -3.68 -10.14
N LEU A 9 4.37 -2.94 -9.83
CA LEU A 9 4.46 -1.51 -9.57
C LEU A 9 5.14 -1.19 -8.23
N SER A 10 6.01 -0.17 -8.25
CA SER A 10 6.54 0.43 -7.01
C SER A 10 5.45 1.19 -6.26
N PHE A 11 5.67 1.41 -4.96
CA PHE A 11 4.76 2.20 -4.12
C PHE A 11 4.54 3.61 -4.68
N GLU A 12 5.62 4.29 -5.06
CA GLU A 12 5.57 5.66 -5.59
C GLU A 12 4.80 5.73 -6.91
N THR A 13 4.95 4.70 -7.75
CA THR A 13 4.26 4.65 -9.05
C THR A 13 2.77 4.39 -8.85
N ALA A 14 2.41 3.46 -7.98
CA ALA A 14 1.03 3.16 -7.64
C ALA A 14 0.33 4.36 -6.95
N LEU A 15 1.04 5.05 -6.05
CA LEU A 15 0.55 6.26 -5.39
C LEU A 15 0.32 7.40 -6.39
N LYS A 16 1.29 7.64 -7.28
CA LYS A 16 1.14 8.66 -8.33
C LYS A 16 -0.08 8.38 -9.20
N ARG A 17 -0.32 7.11 -9.55
CA ARG A 17 -1.50 6.74 -10.34
C ARG A 17 -2.81 6.99 -9.58
N LEU A 18 -2.85 6.74 -8.27
CA LEU A 18 -3.98 7.09 -7.42
C LEU A 18 -4.27 8.59 -7.42
N GLU A 19 -3.23 9.43 -7.32
CA GLU A 19 -3.36 10.89 -7.38
C GLU A 19 -3.92 11.34 -8.75
N GLU A 20 -3.45 10.75 -9.84
CA GLU A 20 -3.96 11.02 -11.19
C GLU A 20 -5.43 10.63 -11.34
N ILE A 21 -5.85 9.51 -10.75
CA ILE A 21 -7.25 9.07 -10.75
C ILE A 21 -8.11 10.06 -9.95
N ALA A 22 -7.67 10.44 -8.75
CA ALA A 22 -8.37 11.41 -7.91
C ALA A 22 -8.56 12.75 -8.65
N GLN A 23 -7.51 13.26 -9.28
CA GLN A 23 -7.59 14.48 -10.09
C GLN A 23 -8.56 14.35 -11.27
N GLN A 24 -8.65 13.18 -11.91
CA GLN A 24 -9.59 12.96 -13.03
C GLN A 24 -11.04 12.93 -12.54
N LEU A 25 -11.31 12.31 -11.40
CA LEU A 25 -12.64 12.26 -10.79
C LEU A 25 -13.09 13.67 -10.33
N GLU A 26 -12.18 14.45 -9.76
CA GLU A 26 -12.46 15.82 -9.29
C GLU A 26 -12.75 16.82 -10.42
N ARG A 27 -12.14 16.63 -11.60
CA ARG A 27 -12.37 17.50 -12.76
C ARG A 27 -13.81 17.43 -13.28
N GLY A 28 -14.60 16.43 -12.88
CA GLY A 28 -16.04 16.35 -13.15
C GLY A 28 -16.41 16.11 -14.61
N THR A 29 -15.44 15.69 -15.44
CA THR A 29 -15.64 15.36 -16.86
C THR A 29 -15.78 13.86 -17.22
N PRO A 30 -15.58 12.85 -16.34
CA PRO A 30 -15.72 11.48 -16.77
C PRO A 30 -17.20 11.12 -16.96
N THR A 31 -17.48 10.34 -18.00
CA THR A 31 -18.74 9.62 -18.14
C THR A 31 -18.91 8.63 -16.97
N LEU A 32 -20.12 8.14 -16.75
CA LEU A 32 -20.39 7.17 -15.68
C LEU A 32 -19.52 5.92 -15.80
N GLU A 33 -19.36 5.39 -17.01
CA GLU A 33 -18.55 4.21 -17.29
C GLU A 33 -17.06 4.46 -17.00
N GLU A 34 -16.54 5.63 -17.39
CA GLU A 34 -15.16 6.02 -17.08
C GLU A 34 -14.95 6.23 -15.58
N ALA A 35 -15.91 6.86 -14.89
CA ALA A 35 -15.84 7.05 -13.45
C ALA A 35 -15.80 5.72 -12.69
N LEU A 36 -16.61 4.74 -13.11
CA LEU A 36 -16.60 3.38 -12.56
C LEU A 36 -15.25 2.70 -12.80
N ALA A 37 -14.73 2.76 -14.03
CA ALA A 37 -13.43 2.17 -14.34
C ALA A 37 -12.28 2.79 -13.53
N LEU A 38 -12.29 4.11 -13.36
CA LEU A 38 -11.31 4.84 -12.54
C LEU A 38 -11.39 4.42 -11.07
N VAL A 39 -12.59 4.28 -10.51
CA VAL A 39 -12.80 3.84 -9.13
C VAL A 39 -12.31 2.40 -8.95
N GLU A 40 -12.65 1.49 -9.86
CA GLU A 40 -12.18 0.10 -9.81
C GLU A 40 -10.65 0.01 -9.85
N GLU A 41 -10.00 0.78 -10.73
CA GLU A 41 -8.55 0.87 -10.80
C GLU A 41 -7.97 1.42 -9.48
N GLY A 42 -8.57 2.48 -8.94
CA GLY A 42 -8.17 3.09 -7.68
C GLY A 42 -8.24 2.11 -6.50
N LEU A 43 -9.29 1.29 -6.40
CA LEU A 43 -9.41 0.29 -5.34
C LEU A 43 -8.30 -0.77 -5.42
N ARG A 44 -7.94 -1.21 -6.63
CA ARG A 44 -6.84 -2.16 -6.85
C ARG A 44 -5.49 -1.56 -6.43
N LEU A 45 -5.21 -0.33 -6.84
CA LEU A 45 -4.00 0.39 -6.48
C LEU A 45 -3.91 0.64 -4.97
N GLN A 46 -5.02 1.01 -4.33
CA GLN A 46 -5.09 1.19 -2.88
C GLN A 46 -4.70 -0.10 -2.15
N SER A 47 -5.27 -1.24 -2.57
CA SER A 47 -4.95 -2.53 -1.97
C SER A 47 -3.48 -2.91 -2.17
N HIS A 48 -2.91 -2.62 -3.35
CA HIS A 48 -1.50 -2.86 -3.64
C HIS A 48 -0.58 -2.00 -2.76
N CYS A 49 -0.87 -0.69 -2.65
CA CYS A 49 -0.12 0.22 -1.78
C CYS A 49 -0.14 -0.24 -0.32
N ARG A 50 -1.30 -0.67 0.19
CA ARG A 50 -1.43 -1.21 1.54
C ARG A 50 -0.52 -2.43 1.74
N ARG A 51 -0.54 -3.38 0.82
CA ARG A 51 0.32 -4.57 0.87
C ARG A 51 1.81 -4.20 0.90
N LEU A 52 2.25 -3.26 0.07
CA LEU A 52 3.64 -2.80 0.06
C LEU A 52 4.05 -2.15 1.38
N LEU A 53 3.15 -1.38 2.00
CA LEU A 53 3.38 -0.79 3.32
C LEU A 53 3.46 -1.86 4.42
N GLU A 54 2.59 -2.85 4.40
CA GLU A 54 2.62 -3.99 5.34
C GLU A 54 3.92 -4.79 5.20
N GLU A 55 4.38 -5.05 3.97
CA GLU A 55 5.66 -5.72 3.70
C GLU A 55 6.85 -4.87 4.21
N ALA A 56 6.82 -3.56 3.99
CA ALA A 56 7.86 -2.64 4.47
C ALA A 56 7.89 -2.55 6.01
N GLU A 57 6.72 -2.47 6.65
CA GLU A 57 6.58 -2.48 8.10
C GLU A 57 7.09 -3.80 8.69
N GLY A 58 6.73 -4.93 8.09
CA GLY A 58 7.24 -6.24 8.49
C GLY A 58 8.76 -6.32 8.41
N ARG A 59 9.36 -5.75 7.35
CA ARG A 59 10.82 -5.64 7.23
C ARG A 59 11.44 -4.75 8.30
N PHE A 60 10.83 -3.60 8.60
CA PHE A 60 11.31 -2.67 9.61
C PHE A 60 11.25 -3.25 11.02
N ARG A 61 10.17 -3.96 11.36
CA ARG A 61 10.01 -4.63 12.67
C ARG A 61 11.03 -5.73 12.92
N ARG A 62 11.54 -6.36 11.86
CA ARG A 62 12.68 -7.28 11.93
C ARG A 62 14.02 -6.57 12.14
N LEU A 63 14.07 -5.25 12.28
CA LEU A 63 15.31 -4.51 12.47
C LEU A 63 15.36 -3.85 13.86
N VAL A 64 14.87 -4.52 14.92
CA VAL A 64 14.81 -3.94 16.27
C VAL A 64 16.20 -3.49 16.72
N PRO A 65 16.44 -2.18 16.94
CA PRO A 65 17.71 -1.70 17.44
C PRO A 65 17.80 -2.01 18.94
N LEU A 66 18.79 -2.80 19.32
CA LEU A 66 19.20 -2.99 20.71
C LEU A 66 19.98 -1.75 21.17
N ALA A 67 19.88 -1.44 22.46
CA ALA A 67 20.70 -0.40 23.08
C ALA A 67 22.19 -0.73 22.88
N GLY A 68 22.87 0.01 21.99
CA GLY A 68 24.25 -0.25 21.60
C GLY A 68 24.53 -0.21 20.09
N GLY A 69 23.50 -0.16 19.24
CA GLY A 69 23.65 -0.11 17.77
C GLY A 69 23.66 -1.48 17.10
N GLU A 70 23.40 -2.56 17.85
CA GLU A 70 23.19 -3.90 17.31
C GLU A 70 21.72 -4.05 16.87
N VAL A 71 21.49 -4.71 15.73
CA VAL A 71 20.15 -4.96 15.19
C VAL A 71 19.79 -6.43 15.43
N GLN A 72 18.70 -6.69 16.17
CA GLN A 72 18.16 -8.03 16.32
C GLN A 72 16.97 -8.25 15.38
N VAL A 73 17.03 -9.35 14.63
CA VAL A 73 15.94 -9.82 13.76
C VAL A 73 15.01 -10.69 14.58
N GLN A 74 13.85 -10.15 14.98
CA GLN A 74 12.76 -10.96 15.54
C GLN A 74 12.00 -11.66 14.40
N GLU A 75 11.70 -12.96 14.54
CA GLU A 75 11.08 -13.77 13.49
C GLU A 75 9.54 -13.86 13.55
N GLU A 76 8.87 -13.25 14.55
CA GLU A 76 7.41 -13.39 14.75
C GLU A 76 6.55 -12.31 14.06
N PRO A 77 5.37 -12.68 13.50
CA PRO A 77 4.45 -11.75 12.82
C PRO A 77 3.48 -11.03 13.79
N TRP A 78 3.12 -9.78 13.47
CA TRP A 78 2.21 -8.88 14.21
C TRP A 78 0.74 -8.99 13.73
N PRO A 79 -0.32 -8.76 14.56
CA PRO A 79 -0.37 -7.97 15.81
C PRO A 79 0.04 -8.61 17.11
N LEU A 80 0.72 -7.80 17.95
CA LEU A 80 0.83 -8.03 19.39
C LEU A 80 -0.56 -8.34 19.96
N ALA A 81 -0.56 -9.26 20.91
CA ALA A 81 -1.67 -9.55 21.80
C ALA A 81 -2.55 -8.33 22.05
N GLU A 82 -3.86 -8.53 21.91
CA GLU A 82 -4.85 -7.66 22.52
C GLU A 82 -4.36 -7.30 23.93
N GLU A 83 -4.25 -6.00 24.22
CA GLU A 83 -4.14 -5.53 25.59
C GLU A 83 -5.43 -5.96 26.29
N GLU A 84 -5.41 -7.11 26.97
CA GLU A 84 -6.42 -7.41 27.99
C GLU A 84 -6.13 -6.55 29.22
N GLU A 85 -6.84 -5.43 29.36
CA GLU A 85 -7.31 -4.93 30.66
C GLU A 85 -8.75 -4.40 30.57
#